data_AF-A0A821MNW6-F1
#
_entry.id   AF-A0A821MNW6-F1
#
_cell.length_a   1.000
_cell.length_b   1.000
_cell.length_c   1.000
_cell.angle_alpha   90.00
_cell.angle_beta   90.00
_cell.angle_gamma   90.00
#
_symmetry.space_group_name_H-M   'P 1'
#
loop_
_entity.id
_entity.type
_entity.pdbx_description
1 polymer ?
#
loop_
_entity_poly.entity_id
_entity_poly.type
_entity_poly.pdbx_seq_one_letter_code
_entity_poly.pdbx_strand_id
1 'polypeptide(L)' 'MVVSGLPIQNGTQHASEIAMMALTLLHACGKFKIRHMPGVPLRLRIGLHSGACVAGVVGLKMPRY' A
#
# COMPACT_ATOMS: atom_id res chain seq x y z
N MET A 1 -3.40 -0.13 3.93
CA MET A 1 -1.96 -0.40 4.13
C MET A 1 -1.59 -1.58 3.24
N VAL A 2 -0.37 -1.61 2.71
CA VAL A 2 0.10 -2.67 1.80
C VAL A 2 1.49 -3.09 2.24
N VAL A 3 1.80 -4.37 2.11
CA VAL A 3 3.11 -4.96 2.43
C VAL A 3 3.61 -5.80 1.25
N SER A 4 4.92 -6.00 1.17
CA SER A 4 5.55 -6.92 0.22
C SER A 4 6.55 -7.80 0.98
N GLY A 5 6.74 -9.03 0.50
CA GLY A 5 7.52 -10.06 1.20
C GLY A 5 6.75 -10.85 2.26
N LEU A 6 5.42 -10.70 2.31
CA LEU A 6 4.52 -11.49 3.16
C LEU A 6 3.27 -11.93 2.39
N PRO A 7 2.71 -13.12 2.68
CA PRO A 7 3.23 -14.12 3.62
C PRO A 7 4.44 -14.90 3.05
N ILE A 8 4.67 -14.80 1.74
CA ILE A 8 5.79 -15.42 1.03
C ILE A 8 6.90 -14.38 0.91
N GLN A 9 8.08 -14.74 1.38
CA GLN A 9 9.27 -13.88 1.28
C GLN A 9 9.72 -13.77 -0.19
N ASN A 10 10.06 -12.56 -0.62
CA ASN A 10 10.54 -12.27 -1.99
C ASN A 10 11.99 -11.75 -2.01
N GLY A 11 12.78 -12.11 -0.99
CA GLY A 11 14.16 -11.65 -0.83
C GLY A 11 14.22 -10.15 -0.59
N THR A 12 15.00 -9.43 -1.39
CA THR A 12 15.18 -7.97 -1.28
C THR A 12 14.24 -7.17 -2.17
N GLN A 13 13.31 -7.82 -2.87
CA GLN A 13 12.42 -7.17 -3.84
C GLN A 13 11.30 -6.35 -3.18
N HIS A 14 11.04 -6.57 -1.87
CA HIS A 14 9.95 -5.90 -1.18
C HIS A 14 10.00 -4.38 -1.25
N ALA A 15 11.20 -3.79 -1.17
CA ALA A 15 11.37 -2.35 -1.19
C ALA A 15 11.04 -1.78 -2.57
N SER A 16 11.52 -2.43 -3.64
CA SER A 16 11.23 -2.02 -5.03
C SER A 16 9.75 -2.16 -5.38
N GLU A 17 9.10 -3.25 -4.99
CA GLU A 17 7.68 -3.47 -5.27
C GLU A 17 6.79 -2.42 -4.60
N ILE A 18 7.05 -2.11 -3.32
CA ILE A 18 6.29 -1.10 -2.56
C ILE A 18 6.55 0.30 -3.10
N ALA A 19 7.79 0.63 -3.47
CA ALA A 19 8.11 1.90 -4.11
C ALA A 19 7.42 2.05 -5.48
N MET A 20 7.41 0.99 -6.30
CA MET A 20 6.75 0.97 -7.60
C MET A 20 5.23 1.14 -7.46
N MET A 21 4.62 0.45 -6.49
CA MET A 21 3.20 0.60 -6.17
C MET A 21 2.89 2.05 -5.77
N ALA A 22 3.71 2.65 -4.90
CA ALA A 22 3.52 4.04 -4.48
C ALA A 22 3.56 5.02 -5.67
N LEU A 23 4.54 4.88 -6.58
CA LEU A 23 4.63 5.69 -7.79
C LEU A 23 3.42 5.49 -8.72
N THR A 24 2.98 4.24 -8.88
CA THR A 24 1.82 3.89 -9.71
C THR A 24 0.54 4.53 -9.16
N LEU A 25 0.35 4.52 -7.84
CA LEU A 25 -0.80 5.16 -7.19
C LEU A 25 -0.76 6.67 -7.31
N LEU A 26 0.40 7.31 -7.14
CA LEU A 26 0.54 8.76 -7.34
C LEU A 26 0.21 9.15 -8.78
N HIS A 27 0.69 8.37 -9.75
CA HIS A 27 0.37 8.57 -11.16
C HIS A 27 -1.14 8.44 -11.45
N ALA A 28 -1.79 7.42 -10.87
CA ALA A 28 -3.22 7.23 -11.01
C ALA A 28 -4.03 8.35 -10.34
N CYS A 29 -3.61 8.81 -9.15
CA CYS A 29 -4.27 9.90 -8.43
C CYS A 29 -4.21 11.22 -9.21
N GLY A 30 -3.11 11.52 -9.90
CA GLY A 30 -3.01 12.71 -10.74
C GLY A 30 -3.98 12.74 -11.92
N LYS A 31 -4.45 11.56 -12.38
CA LYS A 31 -5.44 11.42 -13.46
C LYS A 31 -6.88 11.30 -12.95
N PHE A 32 -7.04 10.98 -11.67
CA PHE A 32 -8.35 10.71 -11.09
C PHE A 32 -9.11 12.01 -10.81
N LYS A 33 -10.37 12.06 -11.25
CA LYS A 33 -11.29 13.17 -10.96
C LYS A 33 -12.34 12.73 -9.95
N ILE A 34 -12.46 13.49 -8.86
CA ILE A 34 -13.48 13.26 -7.84
C ILE A 34 -14.84 13.65 -8.43
N ARG A 35 -15.79 12.70 -8.51
CA ARG A 35 -17.09 12.92 -9.16
C ARG A 35 -17.85 14.14 -8.65
N HIS A 36 -17.82 14.38 -7.34
CA HIS A 36 -18.51 15.50 -6.70
C HIS A 36 -17.64 16.78 -6.59
N MET A 37 -16.35 16.71 -6.95
CA MET A 37 -15.40 17.84 -6.90
C MET A 37 -14.38 17.77 -8.05
N PRO A 38 -14.81 17.90 -9.32
CA PRO A 38 -13.96 17.65 -10.48
C PRO A 38 -12.78 18.64 -10.65
N GLY A 39 -12.85 19.82 -10.02
CA GLY A 39 -11.78 20.83 -10.04
C GLY A 39 -10.73 20.68 -8.94
N VAL A 40 -10.94 19.76 -7.99
CA VAL A 40 -10.01 19.54 -6.88
C VAL A 40 -9.17 18.29 -7.17
N PRO A 41 -7.83 18.40 -7.26
CA PRO A 41 -6.99 17.23 -7.47
C PRO A 41 -6.98 16.35 -6.22
N LEU A 42 -7.02 15.03 -6.41
CA LEU A 42 -6.85 14.08 -5.32
C LEU A 42 -5.40 14.11 -4.84
N ARG A 43 -5.16 14.61 -3.62
CA ARG A 43 -3.82 14.69 -3.02
C ARG A 43 -3.57 13.46 -2.16
N LEU A 44 -2.59 12.64 -2.56
CA LEU A 44 -2.19 11.44 -1.83
C LEU A 44 -0.79 11.66 -1.20
N ARG A 45 -0.65 11.29 0.07
CA ARG A 45 0.65 11.22 0.77
C ARG A 45 0.93 9.76 1.10
N ILE A 46 2.11 9.28 0.71
CA ILE A 46 2.54 7.90 0.95
C ILE A 46 3.84 7.94 1.76
N GLY A 47 3.88 7.18 2.86
CA GLY A 47 5.08 6.95 3.66
C GLY A 47 5.50 5.49 3.52
N LEU A 48 6.81 5.26 3.36
CA LEU A 48 7.40 3.93 3.19
C LEU A 48 8.43 3.68 4.30
N HIS A 49 8.49 2.45 4.78
CA HIS A 49 9.49 1.98 5.74
C HIS A 49 9.80 0.50 5.48
N SER A 50 11.01 0.07 5.85
CA SER A 50 11.46 -1.32 5.75
C SER A 50 12.11 -1.76 7.05
N GLY A 51 11.86 -3.00 7.45
CA GLY A 51 12.44 -3.60 8.65
C GLY A 51 11.77 -4.92 9.00
N ALA A 52 12.24 -5.55 10.07
CA ALA A 52 11.59 -6.74 10.61
C ALA A 52 10.16 -6.41 11.08
N CYS A 53 9.23 -7.34 10.86
CA CYS A 53 7.85 -7.22 11.32
C CYS A 53 7.31 -8.60 11.72
N VAL A 54 6.20 -8.60 12.45
CA VAL A 54 5.48 -9.80 12.86
C VAL A 54 4.07 -9.74 12.26
N ALA A 55 3.60 -10.86 11.73
CA ALA A 55 2.24 -11.03 11.23
C ALA A 55 1.57 -12.21 11.95
N GLY A 56 0.26 -12.12 12.15
CA GLY A 56 -0.52 -13.18 12.81
C GLY A 56 -2.01 -12.93 12.61
N VAL A 57 -2.80 -13.98 12.76
CA VAL A 57 -4.27 -13.89 12.65
C VAL A 57 -4.85 -13.85 14.05
N VAL A 58 -5.72 -12.88 14.33
CA VAL A 58 -6.37 -12.69 15.63
C VAL A 58 -7.87 -13.02 15.55
N GLY A 59 -8.34 -13.80 16.52
CA GLY A 59 -9.76 -14.13 16.71
C GLY A 59 -10.13 -15.54 16.22
N LEU A 60 -10.88 -16.30 17.05
CA LEU A 60 -11.32 -17.66 16.72
C LEU A 60 -12.63 -17.70 15.94
N LYS A 61 -13.59 -16.82 16.29
CA LYS A 61 -14.90 -16.74 15.62
C LYS A 61 -14.90 -15.80 14.41
N MET A 62 -14.06 -14.77 14.44
CA MET A 62 -13.87 -13.82 13.34
C MET A 62 -12.37 -13.54 13.15
N PRO A 63 -11.64 -14.47 12.51
CA PRO A 63 -10.21 -14.31 12.27
C PRO A 63 -9.94 -13.10 11.36
N ARG A 64 -9.01 -12.25 11.78
CA ARG A 64 -8.49 -11.14 10.98
C ARG A 64 -6.97 -11.18 10.97
N TYR A 65 -6.39 -10.86 9.81
CA TYR A 65 -4.97 -10.61 9.67
C TYR A 65 -4.57 -9.31 10.40
#